data_AF-A0A2S7ZEU5-F1
#
_entry.id   AF-A0A2S7ZEU5-F1
#
_cell.length_a   1.000
_cell.length_b   1.000
_cell.length_c   1.000
_cell.angle_alpha   90.00
_cell.angle_beta   90.00
_cell.angle_gamma   90.00
#
_symmetry.space_group_name_H-M   'P 1'
#
loop_
_entity.id
_entity.type
_entity.pdbx_description
1 polymer ?
#
loop_
_entity_poly.entity_id
_entity_poly.type
_entity_poly.pdbx_seq_one_letter_code
_entity_poly.pdbx_strand_id
1 'polypeptide(L)'
;MKRMYLLSLWLLACLVLPMKGQAVSQAELLNPGRYLHVNSSVGSGRGDGKYLDLSSIKAIDAPDGHRRVEATIYVLMPAANLIQGIHLTYDYQLRQSLRHLINAHNQALKQGNKIPYISIWRAKQGNSGITGTVNDGGTYYNDGQIRQQRVYKENLNAMILPADFGDEKYKLPNLLYQKAYGIAYDDET
;
A
#
# COMPACT_ATOMS: atom_id res chain seq x y z
N MET A 1 17.99 45.28 -9.60
CA MET A 1 18.22 43.81 -9.62
C MET A 1 18.22 43.19 -8.21
N LYS A 2 17.23 43.49 -7.34
CA LYS A 2 17.08 42.84 -6.01
C LYS A 2 15.73 42.12 -5.84
N ARG A 3 14.72 42.49 -6.64
CA ARG A 3 13.36 41.91 -6.59
C ARG A 3 13.23 40.55 -7.30
N MET A 4 14.06 40.28 -8.33
CA MET A 4 14.03 38.99 -9.05
C MET A 4 14.63 37.83 -8.23
N TYR A 5 15.65 38.10 -7.40
CA TYR A 5 16.22 37.08 -6.53
C TYR A 5 15.27 36.64 -5.42
N LEU A 6 14.37 37.53 -4.95
CA LEU A 6 13.37 37.18 -3.94
C LEU A 6 12.32 36.20 -4.50
N LEU A 7 11.89 36.43 -5.74
CA LEU A 7 10.97 35.56 -6.47
C LEU A 7 11.61 34.20 -6.80
N SER A 8 12.89 34.17 -7.19
CA SER A 8 13.60 32.90 -7.42
C SER A 8 13.87 32.12 -6.13
N LEU A 9 14.09 32.81 -4.99
CA LEU A 9 14.24 32.17 -3.68
C LEU A 9 12.93 31.54 -3.19
N TRP A 10 11.80 32.21 -3.45
CA TRP A 10 10.46 31.69 -3.15
C TRP A 10 10.10 30.48 -4.02
N LEU A 11 10.43 30.51 -5.32
CA LEU A 11 10.27 29.37 -6.22
C LEU A 11 11.14 28.17 -5.84
N LEU A 12 12.38 28.41 -5.38
CA LEU A 12 13.24 27.36 -4.86
C LEU A 12 12.69 26.74 -3.56
N ALA A 13 12.10 27.55 -2.67
CA ALA A 13 11.52 27.05 -1.42
C ALA A 13 10.29 26.14 -1.64
N CYS A 14 9.52 26.33 -2.72
CA CYS A 14 8.44 25.43 -3.11
C CYS A 14 8.94 24.09 -3.70
N LEU A 15 10.15 24.05 -4.26
CA LEU A 15 10.70 22.86 -4.92
C LEU A 15 11.26 21.81 -3.95
N VAL A 16 11.40 22.15 -2.67
CA VAL A 16 12.01 21.28 -1.65
C VAL A 16 11.14 21.04 -0.44
N LEU A 17 9.82 21.25 -0.54
CA LEU A 17 8.94 20.67 0.47
C LEU A 17 8.86 19.18 0.18
N PRO A 18 9.53 18.29 0.97
CA PRO A 18 9.06 16.92 1.02
C PRO A 18 7.57 17.03 1.32
N MET A 19 6.74 16.30 0.58
CA MET A 19 5.34 16.13 0.94
C MET A 19 5.34 15.40 2.28
N LYS A 20 5.56 16.16 3.36
CA LYS A 20 5.50 15.69 4.72
C LYS A 20 4.10 15.13 4.83
N GLY A 21 4.00 13.80 4.98
CA GLY A 21 2.74 13.16 5.26
C GLY A 21 2.02 13.96 6.35
N GLN A 22 0.70 14.09 6.21
CA GLN A 22 -0.08 14.81 7.19
C GLN A 22 0.20 14.20 8.56
N ALA A 23 0.68 15.04 9.48
CA ALA A 23 0.96 14.62 10.84
C ALA A 23 -0.34 14.06 11.44
N VAL A 24 -0.24 12.89 12.07
CA VAL A 24 -1.41 12.16 12.58
C VAL A 24 -1.13 11.67 13.99
N SER A 25 -2.11 11.84 14.85
CA SER A 25 -2.11 11.34 16.22
C SER A 25 -2.77 9.96 16.32
N GLN A 26 -2.50 9.25 17.42
CA GLN A 26 -3.15 7.99 17.73
C GLN A 26 -4.67 8.16 17.85
N ALA A 27 -5.13 9.26 18.45
CA ALA A 27 -6.56 9.54 18.60
C ALA A 27 -7.26 9.69 17.23
N GLU A 28 -6.60 10.33 16.27
CA GLU A 28 -7.11 10.45 14.91
C GLU A 28 -7.16 9.11 14.18
N LEU A 29 -6.14 8.25 14.33
CA LEU A 29 -6.13 6.91 13.71
C LEU A 29 -7.29 6.03 14.18
N LEU A 30 -7.83 6.28 15.37
CA LEU A 30 -9.00 5.57 15.89
C LEU A 30 -10.33 6.06 15.30
N ASN A 31 -10.34 7.11 14.47
CA ASN A 31 -11.55 7.59 13.80
C ASN A 31 -11.92 6.68 12.62
N PRO A 32 -13.00 5.87 12.73
CA PRO A 32 -13.38 4.91 11.69
C PRO A 32 -13.93 5.57 10.42
N GLY A 33 -14.30 6.86 10.48
CA GLY A 33 -14.80 7.60 9.32
C GLY A 33 -13.70 7.96 8.32
N ARG A 34 -12.43 7.99 8.76
CA ARG A 34 -11.28 8.30 7.91
C ARG A 34 -10.28 7.16 7.83
N TYR A 35 -10.07 6.44 8.93
CA TYR A 35 -9.06 5.40 9.01
C TYR A 35 -9.71 4.03 9.16
N LEU A 36 -9.26 3.08 8.35
CA LEU A 36 -9.66 1.69 8.47
C LEU A 36 -8.54 0.91 9.15
N HIS A 37 -8.84 0.35 10.33
CA HIS A 37 -7.94 -0.57 10.99
C HIS A 37 -7.87 -1.89 10.22
N VAL A 38 -6.66 -2.28 9.82
CA VAL A 38 -6.38 -3.52 9.09
C VAL A 38 -5.83 -4.53 10.09
N ASN A 39 -6.68 -5.47 10.48
CA ASN A 39 -6.33 -6.53 11.44
C ASN A 39 -5.11 -7.33 10.95
N SER A 40 -3.98 -7.16 11.63
CA SER A 40 -2.82 -8.03 11.53
C SER A 40 -3.04 -9.23 12.46
N SER A 41 -2.99 -10.45 11.92
CA SER A 41 -2.78 -11.70 12.67
C SER A 41 -1.52 -11.70 13.54
N VAL A 42 -0.53 -10.86 13.23
CA VAL A 42 0.64 -10.62 14.11
C VAL A 42 0.30 -9.52 15.12
N GLY A 43 -0.58 -9.83 16.07
CA GLY A 43 -0.94 -8.94 17.17
C GLY A 43 0.07 -9.04 18.31
N SER A 44 0.89 -8.01 18.50
CA SER A 44 1.80 -7.84 19.65
C SER A 44 1.08 -7.49 20.97
N GLY A 45 -0.25 -7.33 20.95
CA GLY A 45 -1.02 -6.81 22.07
C GLY A 45 -0.74 -5.31 22.32
N ARG A 46 -1.70 -4.60 22.94
CA ARG A 46 -1.65 -3.17 23.31
C ARG A 46 -1.97 -2.11 22.25
N GLY A 47 -2.78 -2.43 21.24
CA GLY A 47 -3.30 -1.42 20.30
C GLY A 47 -2.36 -1.08 19.14
N ASP A 48 -1.32 -1.89 18.95
CA ASP A 48 -0.53 -1.93 17.73
C ASP A 48 -1.43 -2.27 16.54
N GLY A 49 -1.23 -1.60 15.40
CA GLY A 49 -2.10 -1.83 14.25
C GLY A 49 -1.67 -1.08 13.00
N LYS A 50 -2.15 -1.57 11.85
CA LYS A 50 -2.01 -0.89 10.56
C LYS A 50 -3.32 -0.16 10.27
N TYR A 51 -3.24 1.10 9.91
CA TYR A 51 -4.38 1.96 9.65
C TYR A 51 -4.27 2.51 8.23
N LEU A 52 -5.28 2.22 7.42
CA LEU A 52 -5.38 2.72 6.05
C LEU A 52 -6.13 4.06 6.06
N ASP A 53 -5.51 5.14 5.56
CA ASP A 53 -6.23 6.40 5.34
C ASP A 53 -7.11 6.27 4.10
N LEU A 54 -8.43 6.16 4.32
CA LEU A 54 -9.42 5.97 3.25
C LEU A 54 -9.44 7.17 2.29
N SER A 55 -9.15 8.37 2.79
CA SER A 55 -9.12 9.59 1.97
C SER A 55 -7.90 9.69 1.04
N SER A 56 -6.86 8.88 1.32
CA SER A 56 -5.63 8.85 0.52
C SER A 56 -5.68 7.86 -0.66
N ILE A 57 -6.69 6.99 -0.70
CA ILE A 57 -6.78 5.93 -1.72
C ILE A 57 -7.10 6.56 -3.07
N LYS A 58 -6.19 6.39 -4.03
CA LYS A 58 -6.33 6.97 -5.36
C LYS A 58 -5.92 5.97 -6.43
N ALA A 59 -6.84 5.68 -7.35
CA ALA A 59 -6.48 5.01 -8.60
C ALA A 59 -5.65 5.98 -9.46
N ILE A 60 -4.53 5.51 -9.99
CA ILE A 60 -3.61 6.30 -10.82
C ILE A 60 -3.33 5.59 -12.14
N ASP A 61 -2.79 6.33 -13.10
CA ASP A 61 -2.48 5.81 -14.43
C ASP A 61 -1.51 4.62 -14.36
N ALA A 62 -1.84 3.59 -15.14
CA ALA A 62 -1.10 2.33 -15.22
C ALA A 62 -0.96 1.91 -16.70
N PRO A 63 0.10 1.16 -17.07
CA PRO A 63 0.22 0.60 -18.40
C PRO A 63 -0.88 -0.45 -18.68
N ASP A 64 -1.08 -0.77 -19.96
CA ASP A 64 -2.07 -1.76 -20.38
C ASP A 64 -1.87 -3.12 -19.67
N GLY A 65 -2.97 -3.70 -19.21
CA GLY A 65 -2.95 -4.95 -18.44
C GLY A 65 -2.55 -4.78 -16.98
N HIS A 66 -2.39 -3.54 -16.51
CA HIS A 66 -2.15 -3.21 -15.11
C HIS A 66 -3.21 -2.27 -14.56
N ARG A 67 -3.32 -2.25 -13.23
CA ARG A 67 -3.93 -1.15 -12.48
C ARG A 67 -2.99 -0.70 -11.38
N ARG A 68 -3.10 0.56 -10.96
CA ARG A 68 -2.29 1.11 -9.87
C ARG A 68 -3.14 1.82 -8.85
N VAL A 69 -2.75 1.70 -7.59
CA VAL A 69 -3.38 2.39 -6.48
C VAL A 69 -2.29 3.02 -5.63
N GLU A 70 -2.44 4.31 -5.38
CA GLU A 70 -1.66 5.05 -4.41
C GLU A 70 -2.44 5.16 -3.10
N ALA A 71 -1.76 5.03 -1.97
CA ALA A 71 -2.36 5.18 -0.65
C ALA A 71 -1.34 5.52 0.44
N THR A 72 -1.86 5.97 1.59
CA THR A 72 -1.10 6.19 2.81
C THR A 72 -1.56 5.22 3.89
N ILE A 73 -0.59 4.53 4.50
CA ILE A 73 -0.79 3.56 5.57
C ILE A 73 0.00 4.02 6.79
N TYR A 74 -0.61 3.94 7.95
CA TYR A 74 0.01 4.26 9.23
C TYR A 74 0.20 2.99 10.06
N VAL A 75 1.42 2.74 10.51
CA VAL A 75 1.74 1.66 11.46
C VAL A 75 1.89 2.29 12.84
N LEU A 76 0.94 1.99 13.72
CA LEU A 76 0.90 2.49 15.09
C LEU A 76 1.60 1.48 16.02
N MET A 77 2.55 1.98 16.81
CA MET A 77 3.25 1.27 17.88
C MET A 77 3.14 2.13 19.16
N PRO A 78 2.01 2.08 19.90
CA PRO A 78 1.73 3.01 20.99
C PRO A 78 2.78 2.94 22.09
N ALA A 79 3.26 1.74 22.42
CA ALA A 79 4.27 1.55 23.47
C ALA A 79 5.63 2.21 23.14
N ALA A 80 5.95 2.38 21.86
CA ALA A 80 7.17 3.04 21.39
C ALA A 80 7.01 4.55 21.19
N ASN A 81 5.81 5.09 21.48
CA ASN A 81 5.40 6.45 21.13
C ASN A 81 5.75 6.78 19.68
N LEU A 82 5.31 5.90 18.77
CA LEU A 82 5.71 5.90 17.38
C LEU A 82 4.55 5.54 16.46
N ILE A 83 4.32 6.42 15.49
CA ILE A 83 3.48 6.19 14.32
C ILE A 83 4.37 6.31 13.10
N GLN A 84 4.42 5.27 12.28
CA GLN A 84 5.10 5.27 10.99
C GLN A 84 4.08 5.48 9.88
N GLY A 85 4.05 6.66 9.28
CA GLY A 85 3.34 6.90 8.02
C GLY A 85 4.14 6.39 6.83
N ILE A 86 3.47 5.70 5.92
CA ILE A 86 4.06 5.09 4.73
C ILE A 86 3.19 5.48 3.54
N HIS A 87 3.77 6.21 2.60
CA HIS A 87 3.14 6.53 1.33
C HIS A 87 3.68 5.58 0.26
N LEU A 88 2.78 4.93 -0.48
CA LEU A 88 3.15 3.84 -1.39
C LEU A 88 2.21 3.72 -2.57
N THR A 89 2.73 3.07 -3.61
CA THR A 89 1.96 2.65 -4.79
C THR A 89 1.98 1.14 -4.89
N TYR A 90 0.81 0.52 -5.06
CA TYR A 90 0.69 -0.86 -5.52
C TYR A 90 0.35 -0.90 -7.01
N ASP A 91 1.07 -1.74 -7.73
CA ASP A 91 0.84 -2.11 -9.12
C ASP A 91 0.30 -3.54 -9.18
N TYR A 92 -0.78 -3.73 -9.94
CA TYR A 92 -1.53 -4.97 -10.03
C TYR A 92 -1.55 -5.47 -11.47
N GLN A 93 -0.96 -6.63 -11.71
CA GLN A 93 -0.94 -7.31 -12.99
C GLN A 93 -2.27 -8.04 -13.20
N LEU A 94 -3.14 -7.56 -14.08
CA LEU A 94 -4.50 -8.10 -14.21
C LEU A 94 -4.52 -9.57 -14.65
N ARG A 95 -3.51 -10.01 -15.42
CA ARG A 95 -3.36 -11.41 -15.83
C ARG A 95 -2.99 -12.38 -14.70
N GLN A 96 -2.63 -11.85 -13.55
CA GLN A 96 -2.27 -12.63 -12.37
C GLN A 96 -3.37 -12.63 -11.30
N SER A 97 -4.53 -12.02 -11.56
CA SER A 97 -5.70 -12.22 -10.71
C SER A 97 -6.07 -13.71 -10.67
N LEU A 98 -6.60 -14.17 -9.53
CA LEU A 98 -7.01 -15.57 -9.41
C LEU A 98 -8.04 -15.96 -10.47
N ARG A 99 -9.02 -15.09 -10.74
CA ARG A 99 -10.04 -15.28 -11.78
C ARG A 99 -9.43 -15.45 -13.16
N HIS A 100 -8.46 -14.61 -13.54
CA HIS A 100 -7.80 -14.71 -14.84
C HIS A 100 -7.01 -16.02 -14.96
N LEU A 101 -6.28 -16.41 -13.91
CA LEU A 101 -5.53 -17.68 -13.88
C LEU A 101 -6.47 -18.90 -14.00
N ILE A 102 -7.63 -18.88 -13.33
CA ILE A 102 -8.66 -19.91 -13.46
C ILE A 102 -9.20 -19.97 -14.89
N ASN A 103 -9.50 -18.82 -15.49
CA ASN A 103 -10.02 -18.76 -16.86
C ASN A 103 -9.01 -19.32 -17.87
N ALA A 104 -7.74 -18.91 -17.77
CA ALA A 104 -6.66 -19.41 -18.61
C ALA A 104 -6.47 -20.93 -18.46
N HIS A 105 -6.50 -21.43 -17.22
CA HIS A 105 -6.44 -22.86 -16.94
C HIS A 105 -7.60 -23.64 -17.57
N ASN A 106 -8.83 -23.17 -17.39
CA ASN A 106 -10.02 -23.80 -17.96
C ASN A 106 -10.00 -23.82 -19.49
N GLN A 107 -9.49 -22.77 -20.14
CA GLN A 107 -9.30 -22.75 -21.59
C GLN A 107 -8.25 -23.77 -22.03
N ALA A 108 -7.13 -23.88 -21.32
CA ALA A 108 -6.10 -24.87 -21.62
C ALA A 108 -6.62 -26.31 -21.49
N LEU A 109 -7.44 -26.60 -20.47
CA LEU A 109 -8.09 -27.92 -20.31
C LEU A 109 -8.98 -28.25 -21.50
N LYS A 110 -9.78 -27.29 -22.00
CA LYS A 110 -10.61 -27.46 -23.20
C LYS A 110 -9.78 -27.75 -24.46
N GLN A 111 -8.52 -27.31 -24.50
CA GLN A 111 -7.58 -27.57 -25.59
C GLN A 111 -6.80 -28.88 -25.42
N GLY A 112 -7.17 -29.73 -24.45
CA GLY A 112 -6.56 -31.04 -24.22
C GLY A 112 -5.35 -31.04 -23.30
N ASN A 113 -5.02 -29.89 -22.67
CA ASN A 113 -3.98 -29.84 -21.65
C ASN A 113 -4.40 -30.65 -20.40
N LYS A 114 -3.45 -31.28 -19.71
CA LYS A 114 -3.66 -32.09 -18.51
C LYS A 114 -2.98 -31.52 -17.26
N ILE A 115 -2.57 -30.25 -17.29
CA ILE A 115 -2.02 -29.58 -16.12
C ILE A 115 -3.06 -29.60 -14.98
N PRO A 116 -2.69 -29.95 -13.75
CA PRO A 116 -3.61 -30.01 -12.62
C PRO A 116 -3.96 -28.62 -12.08
N TYR A 117 -5.15 -28.47 -11.47
CA TYR A 117 -5.62 -27.20 -10.87
C TYR A 117 -4.66 -26.60 -9.82
N ILE A 118 -3.85 -27.43 -9.13
CA ILE A 118 -2.82 -26.95 -8.19
C ILE A 118 -1.78 -26.04 -8.85
N SER A 119 -1.62 -26.11 -10.19
CA SER A 119 -0.78 -25.19 -10.95
C SER A 119 -1.20 -23.72 -10.80
N ILE A 120 -2.49 -23.44 -10.64
CA ILE A 120 -3.02 -22.08 -10.43
C ILE A 120 -2.47 -21.52 -9.12
N TRP A 121 -2.55 -22.33 -8.05
CA TRP A 121 -2.01 -21.95 -6.75
C TRP A 121 -0.49 -21.71 -6.81
N ARG A 122 0.25 -22.58 -7.50
CA ARG A 122 1.71 -22.42 -7.69
C ARG A 122 2.07 -21.18 -8.49
N ALA A 123 1.30 -20.88 -9.55
CA ALA A 123 1.50 -19.66 -10.33
C ALA A 123 1.30 -18.42 -9.46
N LYS A 124 0.23 -18.40 -8.66
CA LYS A 124 -0.09 -17.30 -7.75
C LYS A 124 0.93 -17.16 -6.60
N GLN A 125 1.45 -18.27 -6.08
CA GLN A 125 2.53 -18.26 -5.08
C GLN A 125 3.86 -17.76 -5.68
N GLY A 126 4.17 -18.12 -6.92
CA GLY A 126 5.38 -17.65 -7.60
C GLY A 126 5.32 -16.19 -8.04
N ASN A 127 4.12 -15.68 -8.31
CA ASN A 127 3.85 -14.28 -8.60
C ASN A 127 2.43 -13.93 -8.17
N SER A 128 2.29 -13.16 -7.09
CA SER A 128 0.98 -12.71 -6.62
C SER A 128 0.30 -11.74 -7.60
N GLY A 129 1.09 -11.17 -8.53
CA GLY A 129 0.71 -10.13 -9.45
C GLY A 129 0.62 -8.75 -8.80
N ILE A 130 1.11 -8.60 -7.56
CA ILE A 130 1.09 -7.33 -6.84
C ILE A 130 2.52 -6.92 -6.55
N THR A 131 2.92 -5.75 -7.03
CA THR A 131 4.21 -5.13 -6.69
C THR A 131 3.97 -3.83 -5.96
N GLY A 132 4.57 -3.67 -4.77
CA GLY A 132 4.48 -2.42 -4.02
C GLY A 132 5.77 -1.62 -4.09
N THR A 133 5.65 -0.30 -4.12
CA THR A 133 6.75 0.65 -4.04
C THR A 133 6.46 1.65 -2.94
N VAL A 134 7.36 1.72 -1.94
CA VAL A 134 7.32 2.81 -0.96
C VAL A 134 7.88 4.08 -1.60
N ASN A 135 7.03 5.09 -1.69
CA ASN A 135 7.33 6.38 -2.29
C ASN A 135 8.01 7.30 -1.27
N ASP A 136 7.44 7.37 -0.06
CA ASP A 136 7.94 8.20 1.04
C ASP A 136 7.43 7.67 2.40
N GLY A 137 7.93 8.23 3.49
CA GLY A 137 7.41 7.96 4.83
C GLY A 137 7.75 9.04 5.85
N GLY A 138 6.97 9.07 6.93
CA GLY A 138 7.12 10.01 8.03
C GLY A 138 6.95 9.33 9.37
N THR A 139 7.57 9.88 10.41
CA THR A 139 7.43 9.39 11.78
C THR A 139 6.80 10.43 12.66
N TYR A 140 5.87 10.00 13.50
CA TYR A 140 5.11 10.87 14.40
C TYR A 140 5.09 10.26 15.81
N TYR A 141 4.97 11.10 16.81
CA TYR A 141 4.61 10.69 18.17
C TYR A 141 3.11 10.40 18.24
N ASN A 142 2.66 9.71 19.29
CA ASN A 142 1.25 9.36 19.46
C ASN A 142 0.33 10.58 19.61
N ASP A 143 0.88 11.73 20.00
CA ASP A 143 0.16 13.01 20.08
C ASP A 143 0.07 13.75 18.72
N GLY A 144 0.66 13.20 17.67
CA GLY A 144 0.67 13.77 16.32
C GLY A 144 1.83 14.71 16.03
N GLN A 145 2.74 14.96 16.98
CA GLN A 145 3.94 15.75 16.68
C GLN A 145 4.87 15.00 15.73
N ILE A 146 5.46 15.71 14.76
CA ILE A 146 6.47 15.13 13.87
C ILE A 146 7.70 14.73 14.69
N ARG A 147 8.07 13.46 14.59
CA ARG A 147 9.28 12.92 15.18
C ARG A 147 10.42 13.09 14.17
N GLN A 148 11.44 13.86 14.52
CA GLN A 148 12.63 14.04 13.69
C GLN A 148 13.53 12.81 13.78
N GLN A 149 13.13 11.75 13.09
CA GLN A 149 13.90 10.52 12.99
C GLN A 149 14.18 10.22 11.53
N ARG A 150 15.39 9.74 11.24
CA ARG A 150 15.72 9.28 9.89
C ARG A 150 14.89 8.05 9.56
N VAL A 151 14.15 8.15 8.46
CA VAL A 151 13.34 7.06 7.93
C VAL A 151 14.15 6.33 6.87
N TYR A 152 14.32 5.02 7.06
CA TYR A 152 15.01 4.15 6.10
C TYR A 152 13.97 3.41 5.26
N LYS A 153 14.08 3.50 3.94
CA LYS A 153 13.12 2.90 3.00
C LYS A 153 13.03 1.38 3.16
N GLU A 154 14.14 0.75 3.52
CA GLU A 154 14.23 -0.70 3.79
C GLU A 154 13.35 -1.11 4.97
N ASN A 155 13.33 -0.29 6.04
CA ASN A 155 12.49 -0.54 7.21
C ASN A 155 11.01 -0.38 6.85
N LEU A 156 10.66 0.61 6.03
CA LEU A 156 9.28 0.79 5.55
C LEU A 156 8.84 -0.37 4.67
N ASN A 157 9.69 -0.80 3.74
CA ASN A 157 9.42 -1.95 2.90
C ASN A 157 9.15 -3.20 3.74
N ALA A 158 9.98 -3.48 4.76
CA ALA A 158 9.81 -4.67 5.61
C ALA A 158 8.46 -4.71 6.36
N MET A 159 7.83 -3.56 6.63
CA MET A 159 6.55 -3.48 7.33
C MET A 159 5.34 -3.90 6.48
N ILE A 160 5.40 -3.70 5.16
CA ILE A 160 4.23 -3.82 4.27
C ILE A 160 4.49 -4.60 2.97
N LEU A 161 5.73 -4.93 2.67
CA LEU A 161 6.18 -5.66 1.48
C LEU A 161 7.04 -6.87 1.87
N PRO A 162 7.19 -7.86 0.97
CA PRO A 162 6.47 -8.05 -0.29
C PRO A 162 4.99 -8.46 -0.07
N ALA A 163 4.18 -8.37 -1.12
CA ALA A 163 2.77 -8.76 -1.12
C ALA A 163 2.62 -10.21 -1.65
N ASP A 164 3.22 -11.16 -0.95
CA ASP A 164 3.27 -12.55 -1.39
C ASP A 164 1.96 -13.28 -1.10
N PHE A 165 1.48 -14.06 -2.08
CA PHE A 165 0.20 -14.74 -1.95
C PHE A 165 0.21 -15.78 -0.82
N GLY A 166 -0.77 -15.67 0.08
CA GLY A 166 -0.85 -16.48 1.29
C GLY A 166 -0.17 -15.88 2.52
N ASP A 167 0.59 -14.79 2.36
CA ASP A 167 1.11 -13.98 3.47
C ASP A 167 0.04 -13.00 3.99
N GLU A 168 0.15 -12.61 5.26
CA GLU A 168 -0.64 -11.55 5.85
C GLU A 168 -0.55 -10.23 5.07
N LYS A 169 0.65 -9.89 4.58
CA LYS A 169 0.93 -8.68 3.81
C LYS A 169 0.14 -8.61 2.49
N TYR A 170 -0.37 -9.73 1.99
CA TYR A 170 -1.23 -9.77 0.79
C TYR A 170 -2.64 -9.18 1.03
N LYS A 171 -3.12 -9.17 2.27
CA LYS A 171 -4.47 -8.68 2.61
C LYS A 171 -4.63 -7.18 2.34
N LEU A 172 -3.62 -6.41 2.69
CA LEU A 172 -3.61 -4.96 2.59
C LEU A 172 -3.74 -4.45 1.13
N PRO A 173 -2.93 -4.89 0.16
CA PRO A 173 -3.11 -4.49 -1.23
C PRO A 173 -4.41 -5.00 -1.85
N ASN A 174 -4.94 -6.17 -1.45
CA ASN A 174 -6.27 -6.59 -1.93
C ASN A 174 -7.39 -5.68 -1.44
N LEU A 175 -7.35 -5.31 -0.17
CA LEU A 175 -8.28 -4.35 0.40
C LEU A 175 -8.19 -3.00 -0.32
N LEU A 176 -6.98 -2.52 -0.58
CA LEU A 176 -6.75 -1.29 -1.34
C LEU A 176 -7.36 -1.35 -2.74
N TYR A 177 -7.13 -2.46 -3.46
CA TYR A 177 -7.72 -2.66 -4.78
C TYR A 177 -9.24 -2.61 -4.74
N GLN A 178 -9.85 -3.30 -3.78
CA GLN A 178 -11.29 -3.31 -3.60
C GLN A 178 -11.86 -1.93 -3.28
N LYS A 179 -11.16 -1.14 -2.44
CA LYS A 179 -11.57 0.24 -2.14
C LYS A 179 -11.44 1.16 -3.36
N ALA A 180 -10.42 0.97 -4.19
CA ALA A 180 -10.19 1.79 -5.37
C ALA A 180 -11.11 1.45 -6.54
N TYR A 181 -11.40 0.15 -6.75
CA TYR A 181 -12.07 -0.34 -7.97
C TYR A 181 -13.41 -1.04 -7.72
N GLY A 182 -13.84 -1.19 -6.47
CA GLY A 182 -15.13 -1.78 -6.11
C GLY A 182 -15.21 -3.31 -6.20
N ILE A 183 -14.16 -3.98 -6.65
CA ILE A 183 -14.07 -5.45 -6.76
C ILE A 183 -12.79 -5.97 -6.13
N ALA A 184 -12.77 -7.21 -5.64
CA ALA A 184 -11.52 -7.82 -5.19
C ALA A 184 -10.57 -8.03 -6.37
N TYR A 185 -9.27 -7.80 -6.18
CA TYR A 185 -8.27 -8.01 -7.24
C TYR A 185 -8.32 -9.43 -7.79
N ASP A 186 -8.48 -10.42 -6.92
CA ASP A 186 -8.56 -11.83 -7.32
C ASP A 186 -9.86 -12.20 -8.08
N ASP A 187 -10.84 -11.30 -8.15
CA ASP A 187 -12.05 -11.43 -8.97
C ASP A 187 -11.97 -10.70 -10.31
N GLU A 188 -10.90 -9.93 -10.58
CA GLU A 188 -10.72 -9.21 -11.84
C GLU A 188 -10.57 -10.18 -13.02
N THR A 189 -11.29 -9.93 -14.12
CA THR A 189 -11.37 -10.83 -15.28
C THR A 189 -10.37 -10.51 -16.38
#